data_AF-A0A6C0I0G3-F1
#
_entry.id   AF-A0A6C0I0G3-F1
#
_cell.length_a   1.000
_cell.length_b   1.000
_cell.length_c   1.000
_cell.angle_alpha   90.00
_cell.angle_beta   90.00
_cell.angle_gamma   90.00
#
_symmetry.space_group_name_H-M   'P 1'
#
loop_
_entity.id
_entity.type
_entity.pdbx_description
1 polymer ?
#
loop_
_entity_poly.entity_id
_entity_poly.type
_entity_poly.pdbx_seq_one_letter_code
_entity_poly.pdbx_strand_id
1 'polypeptide(L)'
;MQRSQTQSMEFHNTTELSVAIYSWISDNEQISTHRGVIIPANTKQTVYSDTGEWILSSEFYDKENNDAWSNEGLEQFYRIAKFQNEPYFTSGSYTFNFIEESFNIQYNDGVITWSRINKVAQD
;
A
#
# COMPACT_ATOMS: atom_id res chain seq x y z
N MET A 1 24.01 -9.34 -14.78
CA MET A 1 22.69 -8.93 -14.23
C MET A 1 22.73 -9.18 -12.74
N GLN A 2 22.60 -8.12 -11.95
CA GLN A 2 22.45 -8.22 -10.50
C GLN A 2 21.07 -8.86 -10.25
N ARG A 3 21.00 -9.98 -9.53
CA ARG A 3 19.71 -10.63 -9.19
C ARG A 3 18.85 -9.61 -8.43
N SER A 4 17.56 -9.47 -8.77
CA SER A 4 16.65 -8.70 -7.93
C SER A 4 16.67 -9.32 -6.54
N GLN A 5 17.13 -8.58 -5.55
CA GLN A 5 16.99 -9.01 -4.17
C GLN A 5 15.53 -8.84 -3.80
N THR A 6 14.86 -9.93 -3.45
CA THR A 6 13.51 -9.85 -2.90
C THR A 6 13.56 -9.03 -1.61
N GLN A 7 12.80 -7.95 -1.59
CA GLN A 7 12.69 -6.97 -0.52
C GLN A 7 11.37 -7.15 0.23
N SER A 8 11.36 -6.89 1.54
CA SER A 8 10.16 -6.96 2.37
C SER A 8 9.78 -5.61 2.97
N MET A 9 8.48 -5.34 3.10
CA MET A 9 7.94 -4.20 3.82
C MET A 9 6.79 -4.66 4.71
N GLU A 10 6.70 -4.11 5.92
CA GLU A 10 5.61 -4.41 6.86
C GLU A 10 4.54 -3.32 6.76
N PHE A 11 3.29 -3.74 6.59
CA PHE A 11 2.14 -2.87 6.42
C PHE A 11 1.21 -3.01 7.61
N HIS A 12 0.94 -1.91 8.32
CA HIS A 12 0.09 -1.84 9.51
C HIS A 12 -1.17 -1.06 9.15
N ASN A 13 -2.26 -1.80 8.97
CA ASN A 13 -3.59 -1.23 8.80
C ASN A 13 -4.17 -0.90 10.17
N THR A 14 -4.28 0.37 10.51
CA THR A 14 -4.96 0.79 11.75
C THR A 14 -6.34 1.38 11.47
N THR A 15 -6.92 1.03 10.33
CA THR A 15 -8.26 1.48 9.91
C THR A 15 -9.26 0.35 9.97
N GLU A 16 -10.54 0.70 9.95
CA GLU A 16 -11.68 -0.23 9.83
C GLU A 16 -11.91 -0.71 8.39
N LEU A 17 -11.09 -0.27 7.44
CA LEU A 17 -11.21 -0.61 6.03
C LEU A 17 -10.04 -1.49 5.60
N SER A 18 -10.33 -2.57 4.89
CA SER A 18 -9.29 -3.30 4.16
C SER A 18 -8.67 -2.39 3.09
N VAL A 19 -7.42 -2.68 2.72
CA VAL A 19 -6.72 -2.05 1.59
C VAL A 19 -6.04 -3.11 0.75
N ALA A 20 -5.92 -2.87 -0.54
CA ALA A 20 -5.13 -3.69 -1.43
C ALA A 20 -3.73 -3.09 -1.61
N ILE A 21 -2.71 -3.94 -1.53
CA ILE A 21 -1.34 -3.63 -1.89
C ILE A 21 -1.03 -4.31 -3.22
N TYR A 22 -0.75 -3.50 -4.22
CA TYR A 22 -0.32 -3.96 -5.53
C TYR A 22 1.18 -3.82 -5.68
N SER A 23 1.84 -4.91 -6.07
CA SER A 23 3.28 -4.95 -6.29
C SER A 23 3.66 -6.11 -7.23
N TRP A 24 4.88 -6.05 -7.75
CA TRP A 24 5.53 -7.19 -8.42
C TRP A 24 6.01 -8.19 -7.36
N ILE A 25 5.26 -9.27 -7.18
CA ILE A 25 5.59 -10.29 -6.19
C ILE A 25 6.33 -11.43 -6.86
N SER A 26 7.45 -11.85 -6.27
CA SER A 26 8.25 -12.98 -6.74
C SER A 26 7.78 -14.28 -6.13
N ASP A 27 7.62 -15.30 -6.97
CA ASP A 27 7.59 -16.67 -6.52
C ASP A 27 8.92 -17.33 -6.96
N ASN A 28 9.80 -17.58 -5.98
CA ASN A 28 11.01 -18.41 -6.03
C ASN A 28 11.55 -18.79 -7.42
N GLU A 29 11.96 -17.78 -8.20
CA GLU A 29 13.09 -17.76 -9.16
C GLU A 29 12.84 -17.24 -10.57
N GLN A 30 11.65 -17.08 -11.17
CA GLN A 30 11.63 -16.70 -12.61
C GLN A 30 10.60 -15.70 -13.14
N ILE A 31 9.49 -15.38 -12.47
CA ILE A 31 8.56 -14.36 -12.99
C ILE A 31 7.93 -13.60 -11.82
N SER A 32 8.30 -12.33 -11.65
CA SER A 32 7.53 -11.45 -10.78
C SER A 32 6.15 -11.26 -11.42
N THR A 33 5.09 -11.51 -10.66
CA THR A 33 3.71 -11.30 -11.12
C THR A 33 3.11 -10.12 -10.38
N HIS A 34 2.52 -9.18 -11.12
CA HIS A 34 1.75 -8.10 -10.51
C HIS A 34 0.50 -8.68 -9.86
N ARG A 35 0.45 -8.71 -8.52
CA ARG A 35 -0.72 -9.20 -7.77
C ARG A 35 -1.04 -8.29 -6.60
N GLY A 36 -2.32 -8.23 -6.26
CA GLY A 36 -2.84 -7.52 -5.09
C GLY A 36 -2.84 -8.43 -3.87
N VAL A 37 -2.36 -7.91 -2.74
CA VAL A 37 -2.50 -8.53 -1.42
C VAL A 37 -3.44 -7.65 -0.60
N ILE A 38 -4.52 -8.23 -0.08
CA ILE A 38 -5.44 -7.51 0.79
C ILE A 38 -4.86 -7.50 2.21
N ILE A 39 -4.74 -6.31 2.80
CA ILE A 39 -4.45 -6.13 4.22
C ILE A 39 -5.77 -5.83 4.92
N PRO A 40 -6.33 -6.78 5.70
CA PRO A 40 -7.58 -6.57 6.41
C PRO A 40 -7.51 -5.40 7.40
N ALA A 41 -8.68 -4.85 7.74
CA ALA A 41 -8.85 -3.86 8.80
C ALA A 41 -8.16 -4.28 10.10
N ASN A 42 -7.48 -3.33 10.76
CA ASN A 42 -6.82 -3.55 12.06
C ASN A 42 -5.79 -4.71 12.11
N THR A 43 -5.12 -5.01 10.98
CA THR A 43 -4.11 -6.07 10.89
C THR A 43 -2.74 -5.57 10.44
N LYS A 44 -1.76 -6.47 10.51
CA LYS A 44 -0.40 -6.24 10.03
C LYS A 44 -0.01 -7.35 9.07
N GLN A 45 0.72 -7.01 8.01
CA GLN A 45 1.19 -7.99 7.05
C GLN A 45 2.51 -7.59 6.41
N THR A 46 3.42 -8.55 6.30
CA THR A 46 4.66 -8.39 5.55
C THR A 46 4.43 -8.78 4.09
N VAL A 47 4.80 -7.90 3.16
CA VAL A 47 4.73 -8.15 1.72
C VAL A 47 6.13 -8.16 1.14
N TYR A 48 6.41 -9.15 0.30
CA TYR A 48 7.69 -9.31 -0.39
C TYR A 48 7.55 -8.92 -1.87
N SER A 49 8.54 -8.22 -2.41
CA SER A 49 8.58 -7.76 -3.80
C SER A 49 10.00 -7.80 -4.35
N ASP A 50 10.15 -8.11 -5.65
CA ASP A 50 11.46 -8.06 -6.32
C ASP A 50 11.87 -6.67 -6.76
N THR A 51 10.91 -5.79 -7.05
CA THR A 51 11.18 -4.44 -7.56
C THR A 51 11.19 -3.40 -6.45
N GLY A 52 10.66 -3.79 -5.29
CA GLY A 52 10.53 -2.89 -4.16
C GLY A 52 9.62 -1.71 -4.45
N GLU A 53 8.54 -1.89 -5.21
CA GLU A 53 7.53 -0.84 -5.50
C GLU A 53 6.14 -1.31 -5.09
N TRP A 54 5.41 -0.49 -4.34
CA TRP A 54 4.09 -0.83 -3.81
C TRP A 54 3.10 0.30 -4.01
N ILE A 55 1.85 -0.06 -4.33
CA ILE A 55 0.71 0.85 -4.42
C ILE A 55 -0.35 0.37 -3.43
N LEU A 56 -0.78 1.26 -2.55
CA LEU A 56 -1.87 1.03 -1.61
C LEU A 56 -3.16 1.66 -2.18
N SER A 57 -4.22 0.88 -2.36
CA SER A 57 -5.48 1.37 -2.92
C SER A 57 -6.72 0.60 -2.43
N SER A 58 -7.90 1.09 -2.79
CA SER A 58 -9.20 0.45 -2.57
C SER A 58 -9.68 -0.42 -3.74
N GLU A 59 -8.79 -0.80 -4.65
CA GLU A 59 -9.19 -1.63 -5.79
C GLU A 59 -9.42 -3.07 -5.29
N PHE A 60 -10.67 -3.53 -5.31
CA PHE A 60 -11.04 -4.89 -4.91
C PHE A 60 -11.93 -5.55 -5.97
N TYR A 61 -11.79 -6.87 -6.10
CA TYR A 61 -12.67 -7.66 -6.96
C TYR A 61 -13.99 -8.04 -6.27
N ASP A 62 -14.06 -8.01 -4.95
CA ASP A 62 -15.24 -8.40 -4.18
C ASP A 62 -16.14 -7.22 -3.84
N LYS A 63 -17.44 -7.48 -3.74
CA LYS A 63 -18.45 -6.44 -3.45
C LYS A 63 -18.33 -5.91 -2.01
N GLU A 64 -17.95 -6.76 -1.06
CA GLU A 64 -17.95 -6.44 0.37
C GLU A 64 -16.98 -5.30 0.69
N ASN A 65 -15.73 -5.39 0.25
CA ASN A 65 -14.75 -4.32 0.44
C ASN A 65 -15.13 -3.05 -0.33
N ASN A 66 -15.66 -3.20 -1.55
CA ASN A 66 -16.13 -2.05 -2.34
C ASN A 66 -17.29 -1.29 -1.63
N ASP A 67 -18.23 -2.03 -1.03
CA ASP A 67 -19.33 -1.44 -0.26
C ASP A 67 -18.83 -0.78 1.03
N ALA A 68 -17.88 -1.41 1.73
CA ALA A 68 -17.29 -0.85 2.95
C ALA A 68 -16.64 0.52 2.68
N TRP A 69 -15.89 0.65 1.59
CA TRP A 69 -15.31 1.93 1.15
C TRP A 69 -16.39 2.96 0.78
N SER A 70 -17.40 2.54 0.03
CA SER A 70 -18.49 3.42 -0.41
C SER A 70 -19.32 3.94 0.77
N ASN A 71 -19.59 3.10 1.77
CA ASN A 71 -20.31 3.48 2.99
C ASN A 71 -19.56 4.53 3.80
N GLU A 72 -18.23 4.57 3.66
CA GLU A 72 -17.37 5.57 4.27
C GLU A 72 -17.20 6.83 3.39
N GLY A 73 -17.94 6.94 2.29
CA GLY A 73 -17.87 8.07 1.36
C GLY A 73 -16.59 8.09 0.52
N LEU A 74 -15.93 6.96 0.36
CA LEU A 74 -14.70 6.79 -0.42
C LEU A 74 -14.99 6.00 -1.70
N GLU A 75 -14.21 6.26 -2.75
CA GLU A 75 -14.44 5.66 -4.08
C GLU A 75 -13.80 4.27 -4.22
N GLN A 76 -14.26 3.51 -5.22
CA GLN A 76 -13.75 2.18 -5.57
C GLN A 76 -12.28 2.19 -6.03
N PHE A 77 -11.80 3.31 -6.59
CA PHE A 77 -10.42 3.45 -7.09
C PHE A 77 -9.69 4.56 -6.34
N TYR A 78 -9.73 4.49 -5.01
CA TYR A 78 -9.07 5.44 -4.13
C TYR A 78 -7.62 5.02 -3.93
N ARG A 79 -6.67 5.81 -4.43
CA ARG A 79 -5.23 5.54 -4.28
C ARG A 79 -4.72 6.19 -3.00
N ILE A 80 -4.35 5.38 -2.02
CA ILE A 80 -3.91 5.87 -0.72
C ILE A 80 -2.46 6.36 -0.80
N ALA A 81 -1.55 5.54 -1.32
CA ALA A 81 -0.14 5.90 -1.42
C ALA A 81 0.67 5.00 -2.34
N LYS A 82 1.89 5.44 -2.65
CA LYS A 82 2.88 4.70 -3.43
C LYS A 82 4.26 4.76 -2.74
N PHE A 83 4.94 3.60 -2.63
CA PHE A 83 6.16 3.43 -1.83
C PHE A 83 7.25 2.65 -2.55
N GLN A 84 8.52 2.84 -2.12
CA GLN A 84 9.69 2.04 -2.51
C GLN A 84 10.66 1.82 -1.33
N ASN A 85 11.44 0.72 -1.31
CA ASN A 85 12.20 0.26 -0.11
C ASN A 85 13.69 0.60 -0.20
N GLU A 86 14.24 0.78 -1.40
CA GLU A 86 15.56 1.38 -1.61
C GLU A 86 15.54 2.35 -2.82
N PRO A 87 16.15 3.54 -2.71
CA PRO A 87 16.35 4.43 -3.86
C PRO A 87 17.45 3.87 -4.77
N TYR A 88 17.08 3.03 -5.73
CA TYR A 88 18.06 2.47 -6.68
C TYR A 88 18.43 3.49 -7.77
N PHE A 89 19.67 3.99 -7.64
CA PHE A 89 20.53 4.68 -8.61
C PHE A 89 20.23 6.16 -8.98
N THR A 90 21.24 6.97 -8.60
CA THR A 90 21.62 8.30 -9.12
C THR A 90 20.67 9.47 -8.89
N SER A 91 21.00 10.25 -7.85
CA SER A 91 20.77 11.71 -7.77
C SER A 91 19.42 12.18 -8.31
N GLY A 92 18.34 11.71 -7.70
CA GLY A 92 17.00 12.16 -8.01
C GLY A 92 16.12 11.89 -6.81
N SER A 93 15.62 12.96 -6.20
CA SER A 93 14.72 12.92 -5.05
C SER A 93 13.53 12.01 -5.36
N TYR A 94 13.44 10.86 -4.69
CA TYR A 94 12.20 10.07 -4.71
C TYR A 94 11.26 10.65 -3.67
N THR A 95 10.07 10.99 -4.14
CA THR A 95 8.96 11.43 -3.30
C THR A 95 8.14 10.19 -2.97
N PHE A 96 7.98 9.86 -1.69
CA PHE A 96 6.82 9.10 -1.24
C PHE A 96 5.60 9.96 -1.60
N ASN A 97 5.02 9.73 -2.78
CA ASN A 97 3.87 10.47 -3.23
C ASN A 97 2.66 9.86 -2.52
N PHE A 98 2.32 10.44 -1.38
CA PHE A 98 1.01 10.27 -0.76
C PHE A 98 0.02 11.00 -1.66
N ILE A 99 -0.87 10.23 -2.29
CA ILE A 99 -1.72 10.76 -3.36
C ILE A 99 -2.94 11.46 -2.76
N GLU A 100 -3.36 11.05 -1.55
CA GLU A 100 -4.66 11.44 -1.00
C GLU A 100 -4.59 11.86 0.47
N GLU A 101 -5.22 13.01 0.78
CA GLU A 101 -5.24 13.63 2.11
C GLU A 101 -6.22 12.98 3.10
N SER A 102 -6.94 11.93 2.70
CA SER A 102 -7.90 11.24 3.58
C SER A 102 -7.24 10.29 4.59
N PHE A 103 -5.92 10.06 4.47
CA PHE A 103 -5.18 9.14 5.32
C PHE A 103 -3.88 9.78 5.83
N ASN A 104 -3.58 9.56 7.11
CA ASN A 104 -2.29 9.86 7.69
C ASN A 104 -1.42 8.62 7.51
N ILE A 105 -0.23 8.80 6.94
CA ILE A 105 0.64 7.70 6.53
C ILE A 105 2.05 7.98 7.07
N GLN A 106 2.62 6.97 7.73
CA GLN A 106 3.93 7.05 8.35
C GLN A 106 4.80 5.92 7.83
N TYR A 107 6.04 6.27 7.48
CA TYR A 107 7.09 5.32 7.18
C TYR A 107 8.16 5.39 8.27
N ASN A 108 8.49 4.25 8.87
CA ASN A 108 9.56 4.12 9.83
C ASN A 108 10.28 2.79 9.64
N ASP A 109 11.53 2.83 9.17
CA ASP A 109 12.45 1.69 9.08
C ASP A 109 11.81 0.40 8.50
N GLY A 110 11.29 0.47 7.27
CA GLY A 110 10.65 -0.67 6.61
C GLY A 110 9.19 -0.95 7.03
N VAL A 111 8.64 -0.15 7.95
CA VAL A 111 7.25 -0.27 8.40
C VAL A 111 6.42 0.90 7.87
N ILE A 112 5.32 0.58 7.19
CA ILE A 112 4.29 1.52 6.76
C ILE A 112 3.08 1.37 7.68
N THR A 113 2.68 2.46 8.32
CA THR A 113 1.42 2.54 9.07
C THR A 113 0.52 3.57 8.43
N TRP A 114 -0.77 3.29 8.31
CA TRP A 114 -1.76 4.30 7.92
C TRP A 114 -2.98 4.27 8.81
N SER A 115 -3.51 5.47 9.04
CA SER A 115 -4.76 5.70 9.75
C SER A 115 -5.64 6.67 8.96
N ARG A 116 -6.96 6.56 9.09
CA ARG A 116 -7.87 7.51 8.45
C ARG A 116 -7.78 8.87 9.13
N ILE A 117 -7.78 9.94 8.35
CA ILE A 117 -7.97 11.30 8.87
C ILE A 117 -9.47 11.49 9.05
N ASN A 118 -9.91 11.54 10.31
CA ASN A 118 -11.27 11.96 10.60
C ASN A 118 -11.36 13.44 10.25
N LYS A 119 -12.15 13.79 9.22
CA LYS A 119 -12.56 15.18 9.05
C LYS A 119 -13.29 15.57 10.32
N VAL A 120 -12.68 16.44 11.12
CA VAL A 120 -13.40 17.10 12.21
C VAL A 120 -14.65 17.68 11.59
N ALA A 121 -15.82 17.31 12.12
CA ALA A 121 -17.07 17.93 11.70
C ALA A 121 -16.84 19.45 11.82
N GLN A 122 -16.90 20.16 10.69
CA GLN A 122 -17.04 21.60 10.75
C GLN A 122 -18.44 21.85 11.30
N ASP A 123 -18.50 22.15 12.60
CA ASP A 123 -19.69 22.66 13.28
C ASP A 123 -20.21 23.95 12.61
#